data_AF-A0A8C8A3M7-F1
#
_entry.id   AF-A0A8C8A3M7-F1
#
_cell.length_a   1.000
_cell.length_b   1.000
_cell.length_c   1.000
_cell.angle_alpha   90.00
_cell.angle_beta   90.00
_cell.angle_gamma   90.00
#
_symmetry.space_group_name_H-M   'P 1'
#
loop_
_entity.id
_entity.type
_entity.pdbx_description
1 polymer ?
#
loop_
_entity_poly.entity_id
_entity_poly.type
_entity_poly.pdbx_seq_one_letter_code
_entity_poly.pdbx_strand_id
1 'polypeptide(L)'
;MQERLLLKQRSSYYFVIQKEDVRPWENQQESTSMSINMLGSHLGSRRLQHVKDWMKSQIVFLLAYLEMLFQEIITSRKNLEAFVAKCEKVEVDADEIASAEQQLQQIQLHLSDFEARMASNLEPLTLNSLFLLHARGSLTHQSQMSVVTLGPVMFHREKSLLTPKSVCLFWYIAGEQSEEPRRMFRITVKSAAPGGKLWREAVCCNYEHCVQNLQPDTYYTFTVKRITNFTLVHVPWTDTLHLKTLSSTGEQGLKGIPNNA
;
A
#
# COMPACT_ATOMS: atom_id res chain seq x y z
N MET A 1 6.21 -3.96 -14.57
CA MET A 1 6.83 -2.80 -13.90
C MET A 1 5.78 -1.87 -13.29
N GLN A 2 4.84 -1.34 -14.10
CA GLN A 2 3.78 -0.45 -13.64
C GLN A 2 2.94 -1.00 -12.48
N GLU A 3 2.48 -2.24 -12.58
CA GLU A 3 1.67 -2.87 -11.52
C GLU A 3 2.45 -3.01 -10.20
N ARG A 4 3.73 -3.38 -10.27
CA ARG A 4 4.61 -3.47 -9.09
C ARG A 4 4.79 -2.09 -8.44
N LEU A 5 4.99 -1.05 -9.24
CA LEU A 5 5.11 0.33 -8.76
C LEU A 5 3.81 0.79 -8.09
N LEU A 6 2.67 0.60 -8.76
CA LEU A 6 1.35 0.95 -8.23
C LEU A 6 1.06 0.22 -6.92
N LEU A 7 1.43 -1.06 -6.83
CA LEU A 7 1.31 -1.83 -5.61
C LEU A 7 2.14 -1.22 -4.47
N LYS A 8 3.40 -0.88 -4.73
CA LYS A 8 4.29 -0.25 -3.74
C LYS A 8 3.75 1.13 -3.32
N GLN A 9 3.24 1.93 -4.26
CA GLN A 9 2.62 3.23 -3.98
C GLN A 9 1.33 3.14 -3.17
N ARG A 10 0.57 2.05 -3.28
CA ARG A 10 -0.67 1.83 -2.50
C ARG A 10 -0.45 1.11 -1.18
N SER A 11 0.72 0.50 -1.00
CA SER A 11 1.08 -0.25 0.20
C SER A 11 1.13 0.64 1.44
N SER A 12 0.87 0.04 2.60
CA SER A 12 1.00 0.73 3.88
C SER A 12 2.38 0.48 4.48
N TYR A 13 2.98 1.53 5.03
CA TYR A 13 4.33 1.50 5.56
C TYR A 13 4.30 1.61 7.08
N TYR A 14 5.00 0.68 7.71
CA TYR A 14 5.10 0.55 9.15
C TYR A 14 6.57 0.53 9.55
N PHE A 15 6.88 0.86 10.80
CA PHE A 15 8.17 0.51 11.35
C PHE A 15 8.07 -0.62 12.35
N VAL A 16 9.15 -1.40 12.42
CA VAL A 16 9.37 -2.48 13.37
C VAL A 16 10.70 -2.25 14.05
N ILE A 17 10.75 -2.51 15.36
CA ILE A 17 11.98 -2.40 16.13
C ILE A 17 12.43 -3.80 16.47
N GLN A 18 13.58 -4.16 15.92
CA GLN A 18 14.21 -5.45 16.11
C GLN A 18 15.29 -5.32 17.18
N LYS A 19 15.29 -6.26 18.13
CA LYS A 19 16.41 -6.45 19.04
C LYS A 19 17.43 -7.35 18.33
N GLU A 20 18.69 -6.92 18.34
CA GLU A 20 19.79 -7.58 17.60
C GLU A 20 20.08 -9.02 18.08
N ASP A 21 19.64 -9.40 19.28
CA ASP A 21 19.94 -10.71 19.90
C ASP A 21 19.05 -11.89 19.43
N VAL A 22 18.21 -11.75 18.39
CA VAL A 22 17.35 -12.86 17.93
C VAL A 22 17.70 -13.28 16.51
N ARG A 23 18.19 -14.53 16.37
CA ARG A 23 18.48 -15.15 15.06
C ARG A 23 17.25 -15.09 14.15
N PRO A 24 17.43 -14.78 12.85
CA PRO A 24 16.35 -14.75 11.87
C PRO A 24 15.94 -16.19 11.54
N TRP A 25 15.07 -16.80 12.35
CA TRP A 25 14.34 -17.99 11.93
C TRP A 25 12.97 -17.54 11.39
N GLU A 26 12.75 -17.88 10.13
CA GLU A 26 11.51 -17.65 9.38
C GLU A 26 10.32 -18.13 10.22
N ASN A 27 9.26 -17.31 10.31
CA ASN A 27 7.94 -17.59 10.94
C ASN A 27 7.60 -16.95 12.31
N GLN A 28 8.38 -16.00 12.84
CA GLN A 28 8.00 -15.28 14.09
C GLN A 28 8.01 -13.73 14.00
N GLN A 29 7.73 -13.18 12.83
CA GLN A 29 7.83 -11.72 12.62
C GLN A 29 6.85 -10.86 13.45
N GLU A 30 5.81 -11.48 14.05
CA GLU A 30 4.86 -10.80 14.95
C GLU A 30 5.25 -10.88 16.44
N SER A 31 6.15 -11.78 16.85
CA SER A 31 6.46 -12.05 18.26
C SER A 31 7.71 -11.34 18.81
N THR A 32 8.58 -10.81 17.94
CA THR A 32 9.86 -10.18 18.32
C THR A 32 9.84 -8.65 18.27
N SER A 33 8.76 -8.02 17.79
CA SER A 33 8.67 -6.56 17.73
C SER A 33 8.38 -5.96 19.11
N MET A 34 9.27 -5.10 19.61
CA MET A 34 8.99 -4.30 20.81
C MET A 34 7.73 -3.45 20.60
N SER A 35 6.78 -3.49 21.53
CA SER A 35 5.55 -2.69 21.37
C SER A 35 5.91 -1.20 21.31
N ILE A 36 5.26 -0.46 20.40
CA ILE A 36 5.44 0.98 20.26
C ILE A 36 5.21 1.73 21.58
N ASN A 37 4.37 1.20 22.46
CA ASN A 37 4.09 1.79 23.76
C ASN A 37 5.35 1.84 24.64
N MET A 38 6.21 0.82 24.56
CA MET A 38 7.50 0.83 25.26
C MET A 38 8.48 1.84 24.64
N LEU A 39 8.49 2.01 23.32
CA LEU A 39 9.31 3.04 22.68
C LEU A 39 8.84 4.46 22.95
N GLY A 40 7.52 4.68 22.98
CA GLY A 40 6.93 5.95 23.38
C GLY A 40 7.37 6.35 24.79
N SER A 41 7.46 5.40 25.72
CA SER A 41 7.98 5.67 27.07
C SER A 41 9.49 5.98 27.11
N HIS A 42 10.30 5.46 26.18
CA HIS A 42 11.75 5.71 26.16
C HIS A 42 12.16 6.95 25.36
N LEU A 43 11.54 7.18 24.19
CA LEU A 43 11.86 8.31 23.31
C LEU A 43 11.05 9.57 23.67
N GLY A 44 9.88 9.41 24.29
CA GLY A 44 8.89 10.47 24.44
C GLY A 44 8.06 10.68 23.16
N SER A 45 6.82 11.12 23.33
CA SER A 45 5.84 11.28 22.24
C SER A 45 6.30 12.23 21.13
N ARG A 46 6.91 13.37 21.49
CA ARG A 46 7.39 14.37 20.53
C ARG A 46 8.51 13.84 19.63
N ARG A 47 9.49 13.14 20.20
CA ARG A 47 10.59 12.57 19.42
C ARG A 47 10.07 11.48 18.51
N LEU A 48 9.25 10.56 19.04
CA LEU A 48 8.63 9.51 18.23
C LEU A 48 7.84 10.07 17.04
N GLN A 49 7.13 11.18 17.22
CA GLN A 49 6.42 11.83 16.12
C GLN A 49 7.39 12.38 15.06
N HIS A 50 8.47 13.04 15.46
CA HIS A 50 9.48 13.54 14.53
C HIS A 50 10.10 12.41 13.68
N VAL A 51 10.34 11.23 14.27
CA VAL A 51 10.82 10.06 13.54
C VAL A 51 9.83 9.60 12.49
N LYS A 52 8.54 9.50 12.87
CA LYS A 52 7.47 9.14 11.95
C LYS A 52 7.40 10.12 10.78
N ASP A 53 7.50 11.42 11.06
CA ASP A 53 7.43 12.46 10.03
C ASP A 53 8.63 12.40 9.09
N TRP A 54 9.85 12.23 9.62
CA TRP A 54 11.06 12.07 8.80
C TRP A 54 10.99 10.81 7.94
N MET A 55 10.59 9.66 8.50
CA MET A 55 10.43 8.41 7.75
C MET A 55 9.36 8.52 6.68
N LYS A 56 8.23 9.14 7.00
CA LYS A 56 7.18 9.44 6.03
C LYS A 56 7.75 10.24 4.86
N SER A 57 8.56 11.26 5.12
CA SER A 57 9.23 12.01 4.05
C SER A 57 10.15 11.13 3.21
N GLN A 58 10.95 10.26 3.82
CA GLN A 58 11.81 9.31 3.08
C GLN A 58 10.99 8.36 2.19
N ILE A 59 9.86 7.84 2.70
CA ILE A 59 8.94 7.00 1.91
C ILE A 59 8.38 7.79 0.72
N VAL A 60 7.91 9.02 0.95
CA VAL A 60 7.37 9.87 -0.11
C VAL A 60 8.42 10.18 -1.18
N PHE A 61 9.65 10.50 -0.78
CA PHE A 61 10.75 10.73 -1.72
C PHE A 61 11.08 9.48 -2.53
N LEU A 62 11.17 8.31 -1.88
CA LEU A 62 11.40 7.04 -2.58
C LEU A 62 10.30 6.77 -3.62
N LEU A 63 9.03 6.93 -3.25
CA LEU A 63 7.90 6.70 -4.14
C LEU A 63 7.89 7.68 -5.33
N ALA A 64 8.21 8.95 -5.08
CA ALA A 64 8.32 9.97 -6.13
C ALA A 64 9.50 9.68 -7.07
N TYR A 65 10.65 9.28 -6.54
CA TYR A 65 11.82 8.90 -7.34
C TYR A 65 11.55 7.68 -8.22
N LEU A 66 10.88 6.66 -7.69
CA LEU A 66 10.46 5.49 -8.46
C LEU A 66 9.49 5.84 -9.59
N GLU A 67 8.53 6.74 -9.33
CA GLU A 67 7.62 7.25 -10.37
C GLU A 67 8.40 8.00 -11.46
N MET A 68 9.33 8.89 -11.07
CA MET A 68 10.17 9.63 -12.00
C MET A 68 10.97 8.69 -12.90
N LEU A 69 11.70 7.72 -12.34
CA LEU A 69 12.46 6.72 -13.10
C LEU A 69 11.55 5.94 -14.04
N PHE A 70 10.36 5.54 -13.59
CA PHE A 70 9.40 4.81 -14.41
C PHE A 70 8.94 5.63 -15.63
N GLN A 71 8.63 6.91 -15.44
CA GLN A 71 8.24 7.80 -16.54
C GLN A 71 9.38 8.05 -17.52
N GLU A 72 10.61 8.21 -17.03
CA GLU A 72 11.80 8.34 -17.88
C GLU A 72 12.04 7.07 -18.69
N ILE A 73 11.92 5.88 -18.09
CA ILE A 73 12.05 4.60 -18.79
C ILE A 73 11.00 4.48 -19.92
N ILE A 74 9.74 4.80 -19.65
CA ILE A 74 8.68 4.76 -20.69
C ILE A 74 8.99 5.75 -21.80
N THR A 75 9.37 6.96 -21.46
CA THR A 75 9.61 8.04 -22.43
C THR A 75 10.81 7.71 -23.31
N SER A 76 11.94 7.32 -22.72
CA SER A 76 13.14 6.91 -23.45
C SER A 76 12.87 5.69 -24.33
N ARG A 77 12.10 4.71 -23.85
CA ARG A 77 11.69 3.56 -24.68
C ARG A 77 10.90 4.00 -25.91
N LYS A 78 9.91 4.88 -25.76
CA LYS A 78 9.12 5.39 -26.89
C LYS A 78 9.99 6.15 -27.90
N ASN A 79 10.94 6.93 -27.42
CA ASN A 79 11.87 7.67 -28.27
C ASN A 79 12.75 6.71 -29.09
N LEU A 80 13.28 5.65 -28.44
CA LEU A 80 14.06 4.61 -29.11
C LEU A 80 13.22 3.82 -30.12
N GLU A 81 11.97 3.48 -29.80
CA GLU A 81 11.04 2.83 -30.75
C GLU A 81 10.78 3.72 -31.98
N ALA A 82 10.60 5.04 -31.78
CA ALA A 82 10.44 5.99 -32.87
C ALA A 82 11.73 6.14 -33.71
N PHE A 83 12.89 6.11 -33.07
CA PHE A 83 14.19 6.13 -33.74
C PHE A 83 14.38 4.89 -34.63
N VAL A 84 14.09 3.69 -34.12
CA VAL A 84 14.15 2.44 -34.90
C VAL A 84 13.22 2.52 -36.12
N ALA A 85 11.98 2.98 -35.94
CA ALA A 85 11.02 3.15 -37.03
C ALA A 85 11.46 4.21 -38.06
N LYS A 86 12.31 5.17 -37.66
CA LYS A 86 12.92 6.16 -38.57
C LYS A 86 14.04 5.51 -39.39
N CYS A 87 14.92 4.73 -38.76
CA CYS A 87 15.99 4.00 -39.45
C CYS A 87 15.49 3.07 -40.56
N GLU A 88 14.28 2.50 -40.41
CA GLU A 88 13.66 1.66 -41.44
C GLU A 88 13.23 2.43 -42.70
N LYS A 89 13.07 3.75 -42.60
CA LYS A 89 12.47 4.58 -43.66
C LYS A 89 13.45 5.55 -44.31
N VAL A 90 14.43 6.01 -43.56
CA VAL A 90 15.33 7.10 -43.96
C VAL A 90 16.74 6.78 -43.47
N GLU A 91 17.75 7.20 -44.24
CA GLU A 91 19.12 7.20 -43.77
C GLU A 91 19.28 8.13 -42.56
N VAL A 92 19.98 7.62 -41.55
CA VAL A 92 20.18 8.29 -40.26
C VAL A 92 21.67 8.60 -40.13
N ASP A 93 22.00 9.80 -39.65
CA ASP A 93 23.38 10.23 -39.48
C ASP A 93 24.04 9.65 -38.22
N ALA A 94 25.36 9.81 -38.11
CA ALA A 94 26.15 9.27 -37.02
C ALA A 94 25.84 9.92 -35.66
N ASP A 95 25.41 11.19 -35.63
CA ASP A 95 25.11 11.92 -34.39
C ASP A 95 23.78 11.43 -33.80
N GLU A 96 22.80 11.17 -34.66
CA GLU A 96 21.52 10.57 -34.26
C GLU A 96 21.70 9.15 -33.73
N ILE A 97 22.59 8.34 -34.35
CA ILE A 97 22.96 7.01 -33.83
C ILE A 97 23.63 7.13 -32.46
N ALA A 98 24.63 8.01 -32.30
CA ALA A 98 25.32 8.21 -31.03
C ALA A 98 24.37 8.67 -29.91
N SER A 99 23.41 9.55 -30.24
CA SER A 99 22.36 9.99 -29.32
C SER A 99 21.45 8.83 -28.90
N ALA A 100 21.05 7.97 -29.83
CA ALA A 100 20.26 6.78 -29.52
C ALA A 100 21.03 5.78 -28.64
N GLU A 101 22.33 5.57 -28.88
CA GLU A 101 23.18 4.75 -28.04
C GLU A 101 23.30 5.31 -26.61
N GLN A 102 23.48 6.62 -26.47
CA GLN A 102 23.52 7.28 -25.17
C GLN A 102 22.19 7.13 -24.42
N GLN A 103 21.06 7.29 -25.10
CA GLN A 103 19.74 7.06 -24.51
C GLN A 103 19.54 5.60 -24.07
N LEU A 104 20.08 4.64 -24.83
CA LEU A 104 20.05 3.22 -24.49
C LEU A 104 20.88 2.92 -23.21
N GLN A 105 22.05 3.54 -23.05
CA GLN A 105 22.83 3.41 -21.83
C GLN A 105 22.11 4.03 -20.63
N GLN A 106 21.49 5.20 -20.81
CA GLN A 106 20.77 5.88 -19.75
C GLN A 106 19.55 5.08 -19.28
N ILE A 107 18.76 4.50 -20.19
CA ILE A 107 17.59 3.68 -19.81
C ILE A 107 18.02 2.40 -19.07
N GLN A 108 19.16 1.80 -19.42
CA GLN A 108 19.70 0.66 -18.69
C GLN A 108 20.07 1.03 -17.25
N LEU A 109 20.68 2.19 -17.04
CA LEU A 109 21.00 2.70 -15.71
C LEU A 109 19.72 2.97 -14.90
N HIS A 110 18.75 3.68 -15.49
CA HIS A 110 17.49 3.99 -14.82
C HIS A 110 16.70 2.71 -14.47
N LEU A 111 16.74 1.70 -15.34
CA LEU A 111 16.13 0.39 -15.08
C LEU A 111 16.80 -0.33 -13.91
N SER A 112 18.14 -0.32 -13.86
CA SER A 112 18.91 -0.91 -12.76
C SER A 112 18.58 -0.22 -11.44
N ASP A 113 18.59 1.12 -11.42
CA ASP A 113 18.26 1.91 -10.24
C ASP A 113 16.81 1.67 -9.81
N PHE A 114 15.88 1.61 -10.76
CA PHE A 114 14.48 1.32 -10.49
C PHE A 114 14.31 -0.06 -9.83
N GLU A 115 14.90 -1.12 -10.38
CA GLU A 115 14.79 -2.47 -9.81
C GLU A 115 15.46 -2.57 -8.44
N ALA A 116 16.64 -1.96 -8.27
CA ALA A 116 17.33 -1.91 -6.98
C ALA A 116 16.48 -1.22 -5.90
N ARG A 117 15.88 -0.07 -6.22
CA ARG A 117 15.02 0.69 -5.30
C ARG A 117 13.66 0.03 -5.08
N MET A 118 13.14 -0.69 -6.07
CA MET A 118 11.91 -1.48 -5.91
C MET A 118 12.10 -2.64 -4.94
N ALA A 119 13.23 -3.34 -5.03
CA ALA A 119 13.59 -4.48 -4.17
C ALA A 119 14.01 -4.04 -2.77
N SER A 120 14.56 -2.83 -2.63
CA SER A 120 14.96 -2.28 -1.34
C SER A 120 13.75 -2.01 -0.43
N ASN A 121 13.82 -2.54 0.79
CA ASN A 121 13.15 -1.95 1.93
C ASN A 121 14.00 -0.76 2.40
N LEU A 122 13.37 0.34 2.83
CA LEU A 122 14.12 1.46 3.41
C LEU A 122 15.06 0.92 4.48
N GLU A 123 16.34 1.26 4.34
CA GLU A 123 17.42 0.64 5.12
C GLU A 123 17.13 0.69 6.62
N PRO A 124 17.51 -0.37 7.37
CA PRO A 124 17.41 -0.35 8.82
C PRO A 124 18.17 0.83 9.38
N LEU A 125 17.45 1.73 10.05
CA LEU A 125 18.05 2.83 10.77
C LEU A 125 18.47 2.29 12.12
N THR A 126 19.76 2.33 12.40
CA THR A 126 20.21 2.09 13.77
C THR A 126 19.64 3.22 14.62
N LEU A 127 18.87 2.90 15.66
CA LEU A 127 18.31 3.94 16.53
C LEU A 127 19.43 4.78 17.17
N ASN A 128 20.62 4.21 17.28
CA ASN A 128 21.82 4.92 17.73
C ASN A 128 22.25 6.06 16.79
N SER A 129 22.05 5.94 15.47
CA SER A 129 22.43 6.99 14.51
C SER A 129 21.40 8.11 14.41
N LEU A 130 20.12 7.81 14.66
CA LEU A 130 19.07 8.83 14.76
C LEU A 130 18.98 9.48 16.15
N PHE A 131 19.45 8.79 17.21
CA PHE A 131 19.40 9.24 18.60
C PHE A 131 20.75 9.05 19.26
N LEU A 132 21.64 10.03 19.16
CA LEU A 132 22.80 10.13 20.03
C LEU A 132 22.34 10.08 21.50
N LEU A 133 22.51 8.90 22.11
CA LEU A 133 22.91 8.61 23.48
C LEU A 133 22.57 9.72 24.51
N HIS A 134 21.32 9.83 24.94
CA HIS A 134 21.00 10.40 26.25
C HIS A 134 19.86 9.66 26.96
N ALA A 135 19.56 8.42 26.56
CA ALA A 135 18.81 7.52 27.43
C ALA A 135 19.74 7.09 28.58
N ARG A 136 19.73 7.85 29.68
CA ARG A 136 20.25 7.36 30.96
C ARG A 136 19.42 6.13 31.33
N GLY A 137 20.00 4.96 31.12
CA GLY A 137 19.53 3.67 31.61
C GLY A 137 18.58 2.93 30.66
N SER A 138 18.98 1.70 30.31
CA SER A 138 18.13 0.59 29.82
C SER A 138 18.00 0.30 28.31
N LEU A 139 18.51 1.12 27.39
CA LEU A 139 18.66 0.71 25.98
C LEU A 139 20.13 0.39 25.67
N THR A 140 20.69 -0.59 26.39
CA THR A 140 22.08 -1.05 26.24
C THR A 140 22.28 -2.02 25.07
N HIS A 141 21.22 -2.40 24.37
CA HIS A 141 21.28 -3.27 23.19
C HIS A 141 20.99 -2.46 21.94
N GLN A 142 21.86 -2.58 20.94
CA GLN A 142 21.66 -2.00 19.61
C GLN A 142 20.27 -2.44 19.12
N SER A 143 19.38 -1.46 18.99
CA SER A 143 18.01 -1.69 18.53
C SER A 143 17.93 -1.10 17.14
N GLN A 144 17.60 -1.94 16.16
CA GLN A 144 17.50 -1.53 14.77
C GLN A 144 16.03 -1.26 14.44
N MET A 145 15.80 -0.17 13.71
CA MET A 145 14.48 0.23 13.25
C MET A 145 14.39 -0.01 11.75
N SER A 146 13.55 -0.94 11.33
CA SER A 146 13.32 -1.24 9.91
C SER A 146 11.92 -0.81 9.48
N VAL A 147 11.78 -0.45 8.20
CA VAL A 147 10.47 -0.19 7.61
C VAL A 147 9.96 -1.48 6.98
N VAL A 148 8.74 -1.86 7.38
CA VAL A 148 8.00 -2.97 6.80
C VAL A 148 6.92 -2.40 5.90
N THR A 149 6.88 -2.90 4.67
CA THR A 149 5.84 -2.56 3.68
C THR A 149 4.82 -3.68 3.67
N LEU A 150 3.55 -3.36 3.93
CA LEU A 150 2.45 -4.31 3.85
C LEU A 150 1.58 -3.98 2.63
N GLY A 151 1.27 -5.02 1.83
CA GLY A 151 0.44 -4.88 0.64
C GLY A 151 -0.93 -4.27 0.94
N PRO A 152 -1.54 -3.56 -0.03
CA PRO A 152 -2.84 -2.95 0.16
C PRO A 152 -3.94 -4.00 0.25
N VAL A 153 -4.87 -3.81 1.19
CA VAL A 153 -6.10 -4.60 1.28
C VAL A 153 -7.10 -4.05 0.27
N MET A 154 -7.67 -4.92 -0.58
CA MET A 154 -8.54 -4.55 -1.69
C MET A 154 -9.82 -5.37 -1.69
N PHE A 155 -10.95 -4.72 -2.01
CA PHE A 155 -12.23 -5.42 -2.16
C PHE A 155 -12.29 -6.23 -3.44
N HIS A 156 -12.73 -7.48 -3.32
CA HIS A 156 -13.22 -8.28 -4.44
C HIS A 156 -14.61 -7.80 -4.83
N ARG A 157 -14.67 -6.79 -5.70
CA ARG A 157 -15.92 -6.19 -6.16
C ARG A 157 -16.82 -7.20 -6.86
N GLU A 158 -16.24 -8.10 -7.65
CA GLU A 158 -16.96 -9.14 -8.40
C GLU A 158 -17.50 -10.27 -7.53
N LYS A 159 -16.82 -10.60 -6.42
CA LYS A 159 -17.30 -11.62 -5.47
C LYS A 159 -18.28 -11.05 -4.44
N SER A 160 -18.33 -9.73 -4.29
CA SER A 160 -19.17 -9.09 -3.28
C SER A 160 -20.64 -9.27 -3.62
N LEU A 161 -21.41 -9.83 -2.67
CA LEU A 161 -22.81 -10.18 -2.87
C LEU A 161 -23.70 -9.10 -2.27
N LEU A 162 -24.66 -8.64 -3.05
CA LEU A 162 -25.59 -7.58 -2.69
C LEU A 162 -27.00 -8.14 -2.55
N THR A 163 -27.65 -7.85 -1.44
CA THR A 163 -29.09 -8.07 -1.26
C THR A 163 -29.75 -6.74 -0.91
N PRO A 164 -31.10 -6.63 -0.97
CA PRO A 164 -31.79 -5.38 -0.67
C PRO A 164 -31.49 -4.77 0.71
N LYS A 165 -31.07 -5.59 1.69
CA LYS A 165 -30.82 -5.16 3.08
C LYS A 165 -29.45 -5.58 3.61
N SER A 166 -28.60 -6.19 2.78
CA SER A 166 -27.28 -6.64 3.21
C SER A 166 -26.25 -6.59 2.09
N VAL A 167 -24.99 -6.53 2.49
CA VAL A 167 -23.85 -6.72 1.59
C VAL A 167 -22.88 -7.70 2.23
N CYS A 168 -22.44 -8.71 1.49
CA CYS A 168 -21.32 -9.56 1.86
C CYS A 168 -20.09 -9.10 1.09
N LEU A 169 -19.12 -8.58 1.84
CA LEU A 169 -17.87 -8.04 1.33
C LEU A 169 -16.81 -9.12 1.37
N PHE A 170 -16.04 -9.22 0.30
CA PHE A 170 -14.85 -10.07 0.21
C PHE A 170 -13.66 -9.16 -0.11
N TRP A 171 -12.48 -9.49 0.40
CA TRP A 171 -11.26 -8.75 0.10
C TRP A 171 -10.06 -9.68 0.00
N TYR A 172 -8.95 -9.13 -0.47
CA TYR A 172 -7.66 -9.81 -0.57
C TYR A 172 -6.54 -8.81 -0.29
N ILE A 173 -5.31 -9.29 -0.16
CA ILE A 173 -4.13 -8.45 -0.06
C ILE A 173 -3.39 -8.54 -1.39
N ALA A 174 -3.33 -7.43 -2.12
CA ALA A 174 -2.68 -7.42 -3.41
C ALA A 174 -1.17 -7.67 -3.24
N GLY A 175 -0.62 -8.50 -4.13
CA GLY A 175 0.79 -8.90 -4.08
C GLY A 175 1.11 -10.08 -3.16
N GLU A 176 0.14 -10.58 -2.41
CA GLU A 176 0.30 -11.80 -1.60
C GLU A 176 -0.46 -12.96 -2.24
N GLN A 177 0.17 -14.14 -2.30
CA GLN A 177 -0.38 -15.30 -3.01
C GLN A 177 -1.31 -16.17 -2.16
N SER A 178 -1.32 -16.00 -0.84
CA SER A 178 -2.10 -16.86 0.07
C SER A 178 -2.83 -16.05 1.13
N GLU A 179 -4.09 -16.40 1.36
CA GLU A 179 -4.86 -15.95 2.51
C GLU A 179 -4.31 -16.65 3.76
N GLU A 180 -3.31 -16.03 4.39
CA GLU A 180 -2.75 -16.57 5.61
C GLU A 180 -3.82 -16.64 6.71
N PRO A 181 -3.97 -17.80 7.37
CA PRO A 181 -4.87 -17.92 8.50
C PRO A 181 -4.42 -16.98 9.63
N ARG A 182 -5.39 -16.41 10.36
CA ARG A 182 -5.22 -15.54 11.55
C ARG A 182 -4.94 -14.05 11.30
N ARG A 183 -4.99 -13.58 10.04
CA ARG A 183 -4.91 -12.14 9.79
C ARG A 183 -6.20 -11.45 10.23
N MET A 184 -6.04 -10.36 10.98
CA MET A 184 -7.16 -9.58 11.48
C MET A 184 -7.39 -8.35 10.62
N PHE A 185 -8.65 -8.08 10.32
CA PHE A 185 -9.10 -6.93 9.54
C PHE A 185 -10.12 -6.13 10.32
N ARG A 186 -10.06 -4.81 10.16
CA ARG A 186 -11.06 -3.86 10.65
C ARG A 186 -11.88 -3.39 9.47
N ILE A 187 -13.19 -3.54 9.58
CA ILE A 187 -14.14 -3.03 8.60
C ILE A 187 -14.86 -1.86 9.23
N THR A 188 -14.91 -0.76 8.49
CA THR A 188 -15.59 0.46 8.92
C THR A 188 -16.68 0.78 7.91
N VAL A 189 -17.91 0.97 8.39
CA VAL A 189 -19.07 1.34 7.60
C VAL A 189 -19.51 2.73 8.02
N LYS A 190 -19.57 3.65 7.06
CA LYS A 190 -20.08 5.02 7.27
C LYS A 190 -21.32 5.23 6.42
N SER A 191 -22.36 5.83 7.00
CA SER A 191 -23.52 6.29 6.24
C SER A 191 -23.32 7.73 5.81
N ALA A 192 -23.76 8.11 4.60
CA ALA A 192 -23.59 9.45 4.03
C ALA A 192 -24.53 10.53 4.60
N ALA A 193 -25.02 10.38 5.83
CA ALA A 193 -25.66 11.49 6.53
C ALA A 193 -24.66 12.67 6.67
N PRO A 194 -25.12 13.93 6.73
CA PRO A 194 -24.22 15.07 6.88
C PRO A 194 -23.34 14.85 8.13
N GLY A 195 -22.03 14.66 7.91
CA GLY A 195 -21.05 14.31 8.95
C GLY A 195 -20.42 12.92 8.85
N GLY A 196 -20.83 12.04 7.92
CA GLY A 196 -20.15 10.76 7.66
C GLY A 196 -20.06 9.88 8.91
N LYS A 197 -21.13 9.85 9.71
CA LYS A 197 -21.17 9.18 11.01
C LYS A 197 -20.81 7.71 10.86
N LEU A 198 -19.89 7.25 11.72
CA LEU A 198 -19.60 5.83 11.87
C LEU A 198 -20.90 5.09 12.17
N TRP A 199 -21.28 4.19 11.28
CA TRP A 199 -22.50 3.40 11.42
C TRP A 199 -22.21 2.06 12.07
N ARG A 200 -21.17 1.36 11.60
CA ARG A 200 -20.72 0.09 12.18
C ARG A 200 -19.22 -0.07 12.04
N GLU A 201 -18.62 -0.75 13.00
CA GLU A 201 -17.26 -1.25 12.93
C GLU A 201 -17.26 -2.74 13.33
N ALA A 202 -16.43 -3.53 12.67
CA ALA A 202 -16.23 -4.93 12.99
C ALA A 202 -14.75 -5.31 12.88
N VAL A 203 -14.32 -6.28 13.68
CA VAL A 203 -13.03 -6.95 13.55
C VAL A 203 -13.28 -8.37 13.07
N CYS A 204 -12.59 -8.78 12.02
CA CYS A 204 -12.76 -10.07 11.36
C CYS A 204 -11.42 -10.79 11.28
N CYS A 205 -11.42 -12.12 11.48
CA CYS A 205 -10.24 -12.97 11.34
C CYS A 205 -10.17 -13.72 9.99
N ASN A 206 -11.09 -13.37 9.08
CA ASN A 206 -11.25 -13.94 7.75
C ASN A 206 -11.25 -12.83 6.68
N TYR A 207 -11.25 -13.20 5.40
CA TYR A 207 -11.27 -12.31 4.24
C TYR A 207 -12.68 -11.94 3.74
N GLU A 208 -13.69 -12.15 4.58
CA GLU A 208 -15.09 -11.88 4.27
C GLU A 208 -15.87 -11.34 5.47
N HIS A 209 -16.91 -10.55 5.19
CA HIS A 209 -17.86 -10.09 6.21
C HIS A 209 -19.18 -9.63 5.61
N CYS A 210 -20.29 -10.09 6.19
CA CYS A 210 -21.63 -9.65 5.80
C CYS A 210 -22.17 -8.57 6.74
N VAL A 211 -22.47 -7.41 6.16
CA VAL A 211 -23.14 -6.30 6.84
C VAL A 211 -24.64 -6.41 6.58
N GLN A 212 -25.40 -6.66 7.63
CA GLN A 212 -26.86 -6.82 7.59
C GLN A 212 -27.59 -5.58 8.09
N ASN A 213 -28.88 -5.49 7.76
CA ASN A 213 -29.81 -4.44 8.17
C ASN A 213 -29.41 -3.04 7.66
N LEU A 214 -28.91 -2.98 6.42
CA LEU A 214 -28.73 -1.73 5.70
C LEU A 214 -30.11 -1.06 5.52
N GLN A 215 -30.15 0.24 5.78
CA GLN A 215 -31.34 1.05 5.58
C GLN A 215 -31.56 1.28 4.09
N PRO A 216 -32.82 1.25 3.61
CA PRO A 216 -33.15 1.60 2.23
C PRO A 216 -32.83 3.08 1.95
N ASP A 217 -32.70 3.43 0.67
CA ASP A 217 -32.41 4.79 0.19
C ASP A 217 -31.25 5.49 0.93
N THR A 218 -30.20 4.73 1.24
CA THR A 218 -29.06 5.19 2.03
C THR A 218 -27.75 4.90 1.29
N TYR A 219 -26.86 5.89 1.29
CA TYR A 219 -25.50 5.72 0.80
C TYR A 219 -24.57 5.27 1.91
N TYR A 220 -23.81 4.21 1.64
CA TYR A 220 -22.82 3.63 2.53
C TYR A 220 -21.43 3.66 1.90
N THR A 221 -20.43 3.92 2.74
CA THR A 221 -19.01 3.79 2.40
C THR A 221 -18.39 2.75 3.31
N PHE A 222 -17.76 1.75 2.71
CA PHE A 222 -17.07 0.66 3.38
C PHE A 222 -15.56 0.82 3.18
N THR A 223 -14.80 0.64 4.25
CA THR A 223 -13.35 0.47 4.18
C THR A 223 -12.93 -0.76 4.94
N VAL A 224 -11.84 -1.38 4.49
CA VAL A 224 -11.19 -2.50 5.16
C VAL A 224 -9.73 -2.16 5.39
N LYS A 225 -9.22 -2.46 6.58
CA LYS A 225 -7.82 -2.25 6.96
C LYS A 225 -7.28 -3.46 7.69
N ARG A 226 -6.04 -3.86 7.38
CA ARG A 226 -5.31 -4.85 8.16
C ARG A 226 -5.03 -4.29 9.55
N ILE A 227 -5.26 -5.10 10.57
CA ILE A 227 -4.83 -4.83 11.95
C ILE A 227 -3.43 -5.41 12.11
N THR A 228 -2.53 -4.62 12.69
CA THR A 228 -1.16 -5.02 12.97
C THR A 228 -0.68 -4.38 14.27
N ASN A 229 0.28 -5.02 14.91
CA ASN A 229 0.97 -4.51 16.09
C ASN A 229 2.11 -3.53 15.73
N PHE A 230 2.40 -3.37 14.44
CA PHE A 230 3.42 -2.45 13.97
C PHE A 230 2.95 -1.01 14.01
N THR A 231 3.90 -0.09 13.99
CA THR A 231 3.59 1.33 14.03
C THR A 231 3.36 1.87 12.64
N LEU A 232 2.17 2.37 12.38
CA LEU A 232 1.85 3.06 11.15
C LEU A 232 2.70 4.33 10.98
N VAL A 233 3.38 4.43 9.84
CA VAL A 233 4.14 5.62 9.42
C VAL A 233 3.44 6.34 8.29
N HIS A 234 3.04 5.59 7.26
CA HIS A 234 2.45 6.16 6.07
C HIS A 234 1.38 5.24 5.48
N VAL A 235 0.19 5.78 5.25
CA VAL A 235 -0.89 5.13 4.49
C VAL A 235 -1.23 6.02 3.31
N PRO A 236 -0.70 5.71 2.13
CA PRO A 236 -0.97 6.49 0.92
C PRO A 236 -2.38 6.23 0.38
N TRP A 237 -2.92 5.03 0.61
CA TRP A 237 -4.16 4.59 -0.02
C TRP A 237 -4.99 3.67 0.88
N THR A 238 -6.30 3.67 0.70
CA THR A 238 -7.24 2.74 1.34
C THR A 238 -8.36 2.45 0.36
N ASP A 239 -8.64 1.18 0.10
CA ASP A 239 -9.76 0.83 -0.78
C ASP A 239 -11.09 1.21 -0.14
N THR A 240 -11.97 1.82 -0.95
CA THR A 240 -13.30 2.24 -0.54
C THR A 240 -14.33 1.63 -1.47
N LEU A 241 -15.35 1.01 -0.90
CA LEU A 241 -16.53 0.55 -1.63
C LEU A 241 -17.70 1.45 -1.28
N HIS A 242 -18.43 1.92 -2.28
CA HIS A 242 -19.62 2.75 -2.12
C HIS A 242 -20.85 1.96 -2.57
N LEU A 243 -21.90 2.01 -1.76
CA LEU A 243 -23.16 1.34 -2.04
C LEU A 243 -24.31 2.33 -1.83
N LYS A 244 -25.22 2.42 -2.79
CA LYS A 244 -26.53 3.05 -2.60
C LYS A 244 -27.58 1.95 -2.49
N THR A 245 -28.28 1.87 -1.37
CA THR A 245 -29.46 1.01 -1.26
C THR A 245 -30.64 1.64 -1.97
N LEU A 246 -31.48 0.83 -2.60
CA LEU A 246 -32.71 1.29 -3.25
C LEU A 246 -33.83 1.44 -2.23
N SER A 247 -34.85 2.21 -2.57
CA SER A 247 -36.08 2.29 -1.79
C SER A 247 -36.79 0.93 -1.76
N SER A 248 -37.44 0.61 -0.64
CA SER A 248 -38.16 -0.66 -0.46
C SER A 248 -39.44 -0.79 -1.28
N THR A 249 -39.79 0.22 -2.08
CA THR A 249 -40.95 0.25 -2.96
C THR A 249 -40.59 -0.28 -4.33
N GLY A 250 -40.56 -1.61 -4.44
CA GLY A 250 -40.37 -2.35 -5.69
C GLY A 250 -41.04 -3.71 -5.59
N GLU A 251 -42.36 -3.72 -5.44
CA GLU A 251 -43.13 -4.93 -5.76
C GLU A 251 -42.98 -5.25 -7.25
N GLN A 252 -42.46 -6.46 -7.49
CA GLN A 252 -42.70 -7.35 -8.62
C GLN A 252 -42.90 -6.75 -10.03
N GLY A 253 -41.93 -7.04 -10.89
CA GLY A 253 -42.08 -6.95 -12.34
C GLY A 253 -40.89 -7.61 -13.04
N LEU A 254 -40.88 -8.94 -13.10
CA LEU A 254 -40.05 -9.68 -14.06
C LEU A 254 -40.37 -9.17 -15.47
N LYS A 255 -39.41 -8.47 -16.09
CA LYS A 255 -39.25 -8.43 -17.54
C LYS A 255 -37.77 -8.39 -17.85
N GLY A 256 -37.26 -9.52 -18.31
CA GLY A 256 -36.08 -9.51 -19.16
C GLY A 256 -36.43 -8.85 -20.49
N ILE A 257 -35.42 -8.25 -21.13
CA ILE A 257 -35.20 -8.26 -22.58
C ILE A 257 -33.74 -7.81 -22.81
N PRO A 258 -33.07 -8.34 -23.84
CA PRO A 258 -31.63 -8.43 -23.94
C PRO A 258 -30.99 -7.26 -24.73
N ASN A 259 -29.66 -7.31 -24.82
CA ASN A 259 -28.72 -6.46 -25.55
C ASN A 259 -29.22 -5.77 -26.82
N ASN A 260 -28.71 -4.55 -27.03
CA ASN A 260 -28.11 -3.97 -28.26
C ASN A 260 -27.73 -2.51 -27.93
N ALA A 261 -26.59 -1.92 -28.28
CA ALA A 261 -25.46 -2.25 -29.15
C ALA A 261 -24.20 -1.56 -28.59
#